data_AF-A0AB94IWX0-F1
#
_entry.id   AF-A0AB94IWX0-F1
#
_cell.length_a   1.000
_cell.length_b   1.000
_cell.length_c   1.000
_cell.angle_alpha   90.00
_cell.angle_beta   90.00
_cell.angle_gamma   90.00
#
_symmetry.space_group_name_H-M   'P 1'
#
loop_
_entity.id
_entity.type
_entity.pdbx_description
1 polymer ?
#
loop_
_entity_poly.entity_id
_entity_poly.type
_entity_poly.pdbx_seq_one_letter_code
_entity_poly.pdbx_strand_id
1 'polypeptide(L)' 'MAIFKCKDCGKEVSDKAVACPGCGRIFTHEEKKAGVKKQRMVLWLIAVLALISVLWGLLSELR' A
#
# COMPACT_ATOMS: atom_id res chain seq x y z
N MET A 1 9.04 -3.84 7.32
CA MET A 1 9.13 -2.56 8.06
C MET A 1 9.84 -1.57 7.15
N ALA A 2 9.18 -0.51 6.70
CA ALA A 2 9.81 0.49 5.83
C ALA A 2 10.49 1.55 6.70
N ILE A 3 11.78 1.74 6.48
CA ILE A 3 12.62 2.74 7.13
C ILE A 3 13.24 3.55 6.00
N PHE A 4 13.19 4.88 6.10
CA PHE A 4 13.74 5.80 5.12
C PHE A 4 14.81 6.68 5.77
N LYS A 5 15.73 7.24 4.98
CA LYS A 5 16.74 8.17 5.48
C LYS A 5 16.19 9.59 5.52
N CYS A 6 16.36 10.25 6.66
CA CYS A 6 16.09 11.68 6.78
C CYS A 6 17.05 12.47 5.87
N LYS A 7 16.51 13.34 5.00
CA LYS A 7 17.33 14.15 4.08
C LYS A 7 18.19 15.22 4.78
N ASP A 8 17.86 15.58 6.02
CA ASP A 8 18.63 16.57 6.78
C ASP A 8 19.80 15.98 7.53
N CYS A 9 19.56 14.91 8.29
CA CYS A 9 20.57 14.38 9.21
C CYS A 9 21.06 12.98 8.81
N GLY A 10 20.55 12.40 7.73
CA GLY A 10 20.95 11.08 7.23
C GLY A 10 20.52 9.90 8.11
N LYS A 11 19.81 10.17 9.22
CA LYS A 11 19.39 9.16 10.20
C LYS A 11 18.24 8.32 9.66
N GLU A 12 18.19 7.07 10.07
CA GLU A 12 17.15 6.13 9.69
C GLU A 12 15.86 6.42 10.47
N VAL A 13 14.75 6.57 9.74
CA VAL A 13 13.44 6.96 10.26
C VAL A 13 12.40 5.97 9.79
N SER A 14 11.58 5.48 10.72
CA SER A 14 10.43 4.64 10.36
C SER A 14 9.41 5.43 9.54
N ASP A 15 8.82 4.80 8.53
CA ASP A 15 7.71 5.33 7.71
C ASP A 15 6.51 5.82 8.55
N LYS A 16 6.38 5.35 9.81
CA LYS A 16 5.35 5.78 10.76
C LYS A 16 5.74 6.97 11.64
N ALA A 17 7.00 7.40 11.65
CA ALA A 17 7.45 8.47 12.54
C ALA A 17 6.79 9.80 12.18
N VAL A 18 6.38 10.57 13.19
CA VAL A 18 5.84 11.94 13.01
C VAL A 18 6.97 12.96 12.92
N ALA A 19 8.13 12.66 13.53
CA ALA A 19 9.30 13.50 13.48
C ALA A 19 10.58 12.66 13.44
N CYS A 20 11.67 13.26 12.94
CA CYS A 20 12.97 12.63 12.89
C CYS A 20 13.59 12.59 14.29
N PRO A 21 13.96 11.40 14.82
CA PRO A 21 14.63 11.29 16.14
C PRO A 21 16.10 11.74 16.11
N GLY A 22 16.61 12.20 14.96
CA GLY A 22 17.96 12.73 14.80
C GLY A 22 18.04 14.25 14.89
N CYS A 23 17.18 14.94 14.14
CA CYS A 23 17.22 16.39 14.00
C CYS A 23 15.96 17.11 14.49
N GLY A 24 14.89 16.39 14.85
CA GLY A 24 13.63 16.99 15.29
C GLY A 24 12.73 17.51 14.17
N ARG A 25 13.08 17.32 12.90
CA ARG A 25 12.24 17.69 11.75
C ARG A 25 10.92 16.93 11.76
N ILE A 26 9.80 17.62 11.60
CA ILE A 26 8.45 17.05 11.58
C ILE A 26 8.12 16.58 10.15
N PHE A 27 7.64 15.34 10.01
CA PHE A 27 7.14 14.77 8.76
C PHE A 27 5.65 15.07 8.63
N THR A 28 5.26 15.80 7.60
CA THR A 28 3.85 16.16 7.38
C THR A 28 3.07 14.94 6.85
N HIS A 29 1.78 14.92 7.17
CA HIS A 29 0.87 13.77 6.95
C HIS A 29 0.65 13.37 5.47
N GLU A 30 1.18 14.15 4.54
CA GLU A 30 1.14 13.89 3.10
C GLU A 30 2.02 12.68 2.73
N GLU A 31 3.12 12.43 3.46
CA GLU A 31 4.06 11.34 3.13
C GLU A 31 3.57 9.95 3.58
N LYS A 32 2.69 9.86 4.59
CA LYS A 32 2.26 8.58 5.20
C LYS A 32 1.23 7.77 4.38
N LYS A 33 0.74 8.30 3.26
CA LYS A 33 -0.35 7.65 2.48
C LYS A 33 0.13 6.88 1.25
N ALA A 34 1.44 6.70 1.06
CA ALA A 34 1.97 5.97 -0.09
C ALA A 34 1.69 4.45 -0.06
N GLY A 35 1.37 3.86 1.12
CA GLY A 35 1.21 2.41 1.26
C GLY A 35 -0.21 1.84 1.04
N VAL A 36 -1.27 2.63 1.18
CA VAL A 36 -2.64 2.06 1.30
C VAL A 36 -3.39 2.03 -0.03
N LYS A 37 -3.11 2.94 -0.98
CA LYS A 37 -3.86 3.02 -2.24
C LYS A 37 -3.60 1.84 -3.18
N LYS A 38 -2.37 1.30 -3.22
CA LYS A 38 -1.99 0.23 -4.16
C LYS A 38 -2.59 -1.13 -3.79
N GLN A 39 -2.81 -1.41 -2.49
CA GLN A 39 -3.34 -2.69 -2.02
C GLN A 39 -4.83 -2.87 -2.31
N ARG A 40 -5.63 -1.80 -2.23
CA ARG A 40 -7.08 -1.88 -2.44
C ARG A 40 -7.46 -2.15 -3.90
N MET A 41 -6.63 -1.73 -4.86
CA MET A 41 -6.85 -1.95 -6.30
C MET A 41 -6.54 -3.39 -6.71
N VAL A 42 -5.51 -4.01 -6.14
CA VAL A 42 -5.14 -5.42 -6.42
C VAL A 42 -6.20 -6.38 -5.87
N LEU A 43 -6.75 -6.12 -4.68
CA LEU A 43 -7.82 -6.94 -4.10
C LEU A 43 -9.10 -6.95 -4.95
N TRP A 44 -9.45 -5.80 -5.52
CA TRP A 44 -10.62 -5.67 -6.41
C TRP A 44 -10.45 -6.46 -7.71
N LEU A 45 -9.27 -6.41 -8.33
CA LEU A 45 -8.97 -7.15 -9.57
C LEU A 45 -9.07 -8.67 -9.39
N ILE A 46 -8.56 -9.20 -8.27
CA ILE A 46 -8.62 -10.65 -7.97
C ILE A 46 -10.08 -11.09 -7.76
N ALA A 47 -10.87 -10.30 -7.04
CA ALA A 47 -12.29 -10.61 -6.81
C ALA A 47 -13.09 -10.63 -8.13
N VAL A 48 -12.85 -9.67 -9.03
CA VAL A 48 -13.51 -9.62 -10.35
C VAL A 48 -13.11 -10.82 -11.21
N LEU A 49 -11.82 -11.19 -11.25
CA LEU A 49 -11.34 -12.34 -12.02
C LEU A 49 -11.96 -13.66 -11.54
N ALA A 50 -12.07 -13.84 -10.23
CA ALA A 50 -12.70 -15.03 -9.63
C ALA A 50 -14.19 -15.14 -9.99
N LEU A 51 -14.94 -14.02 -9.95
CA LEU A 51 -16.33 -14.00 -10.36
C LEU A 51 -16.50 -14.36 -11.84
N ILE A 52 -15.66 -13.81 -12.72
CA ILE A 52 -15.69 -14.12 -14.16
C ILE A 52 -15.44 -15.62 -14.40
N SER A 53 -14.43 -16.22 -13.76
CA SER A 53 -14.16 -17.66 -13.89
C SER A 53 -15.33 -18.52 -13.43
N VAL A 54 -16.00 -18.15 -12.32
CA VAL A 54 -17.17 -18.90 -11.82
C VAL A 54 -18.38 -18.74 -12.75
N LEU A 55 -18.64 -17.53 -13.25
CA LEU A 55 -19.71 -17.29 -14.23
C LEU A 55 -19.48 -18.06 -15.53
N TRP A 56 -18.23 -18.11 -16.02
CA TRP A 56 -17.89 -18.83 -17.23
C TRP A 56 -18.03 -20.34 -17.04
N GLY A 57 -17.56 -20.87 -15.90
CA GLY A 57 -17.71 -22.29 -15.55
C GLY A 57 -19.18 -22.72 -15.43
N LEU A 58 -20.02 -21.89 -14.82
CA LEU A 58 -21.46 -22.17 -14.69
C LEU A 58 -22.18 -22.14 -16.04
N LEU A 59 -21.71 -21.30 -16.98
CA LEU A 59 -22.25 -21.23 -18.34
C LEU A 59 -21.81 -22.44 -19.21
N SER A 60 -20.62 -23.00 -18.97
CA SER A 60 -20.15 -24.21 -19.67
C SER A 60 -20.85 -25.49 -19.23
N GLU A 61 -21.27 -25.61 -17.97
CA GLU A 61 -21.98 -26.80 -17.49
C GLU A 61 -23.42 -26.90 -18.03
N LEU A 62 -23.98 -25.79 -18.53
CA LEU A 62 -25.35 -25.68 -19.02
C LEU A 62 -25.46 -25.74 -20.56
N ARG A 63 -24.34 -25.87 -21.28
CA ARG A 63 -24.27 -25.89 -22.74
C ARG A 63 -23.65 -27.17 -23.28
#